data_AF-A0A424FM14-F1
#
_entry.id   AF-A0A424FM14-F1
#
_cell.length_a   1.000
_cell.length_b   1.000
_cell.length_c   1.000
_cell.angle_alpha   90.00
_cell.angle_beta   90.00
_cell.angle_gamma   90.00
#
_symmetry.space_group_name_H-M   'P 1'
#
loop_
_entity.id
_entity.type
_entity.pdbx_description
1 polymer ?
#
loop_
_entity_poly.entity_id
_entity_poly.type
_entity_poly.pdbx_seq_one_letter_code
_entity_poly.pdbx_strand_id
1 'polypeptide(L)'
;METPKTKKKLKPAVKYSAELAKKIIDAVAGGLPLSHVLKAPNIPTNIAFFDWLKKYPELQTQYDEARKCRLELMIEEVTNESGPTEHELANPVFFPRCEIVSKRVFCFLRSVSTVRSTAIM
;
A
#
# COMPACT_ATOMS: atom_id res chain seq x y z
N MET A 1 -22.94 -13.60 -23.64
CA MET A 1 -21.67 -14.34 -23.59
C MET A 1 -21.11 -14.20 -22.18
N GLU A 2 -21.44 -15.14 -21.30
CA GLU A 2 -20.93 -15.13 -19.94
C GLU A 2 -19.52 -15.74 -19.94
N THR A 3 -18.52 -14.96 -19.54
CA THR A 3 -17.14 -15.43 -19.47
C THR A 3 -16.95 -16.33 -18.25
N PRO A 4 -16.37 -17.54 -18.39
CA PRO A 4 -16.18 -18.44 -17.28
C PRO A 4 -15.13 -17.89 -16.31
N LYS A 5 -15.55 -17.53 -15.09
CA LYS A 5 -14.65 -17.12 -13.99
C LYS A 5 -13.71 -18.27 -13.62
N THR A 6 -12.47 -18.21 -14.09
CA THR A 6 -11.42 -19.19 -13.76
C THR A 6 -11.14 -19.14 -12.26
N LYS A 7 -11.47 -20.22 -11.53
CA LYS A 7 -11.22 -20.34 -10.08
C LYS A 7 -9.70 -20.41 -9.85
N LYS A 8 -9.09 -19.31 -9.38
CA LYS A 8 -7.66 -19.28 -9.01
C LYS A 8 -7.41 -20.30 -7.90
N LYS A 9 -6.46 -21.22 -8.08
CA LYS A 9 -6.03 -22.17 -7.05
C LYS A 9 -5.61 -21.39 -5.80
N LEU A 10 -6.33 -21.58 -4.70
CA LEU A 10 -6.03 -20.96 -3.42
C LEU A 10 -4.72 -21.53 -2.88
N LYS A 11 -3.79 -20.66 -2.46
CA LYS A 11 -2.56 -21.07 -1.79
C LYS A 11 -2.92 -21.88 -0.53
N PRO A 12 -2.12 -22.89 -0.14
CA PRO A 12 -2.35 -23.63 1.10
C PRO A 12 -2.47 -22.69 2.30
N ALA A 13 -3.36 -23.00 3.22
CA ALA A 13 -3.62 -22.18 4.40
C ALA A 13 -2.37 -22.14 5.30
N VAL A 14 -1.69 -21.01 5.32
CA VAL A 14 -0.54 -20.77 6.21
C VAL A 14 -1.08 -20.52 7.62
N LYS A 15 -0.55 -21.25 8.61
CA LYS A 15 -0.89 -21.04 10.03
C LYS A 15 -0.20 -19.79 10.56
N TYR A 16 -0.84 -19.11 11.51
CA TYR A 16 -0.24 -17.97 12.20
C TYR A 16 1.04 -18.38 12.91
N SER A 17 2.08 -17.57 12.76
CA SER A 17 3.32 -17.62 13.53
C SER A 17 3.76 -16.18 13.81
N ALA A 18 4.06 -15.88 15.07
CA ALA A 18 4.49 -14.56 15.49
C ALA A 18 5.79 -14.12 14.77
N GLU A 19 6.72 -15.05 14.55
CA GLU A 19 7.97 -14.78 13.83
C GLU A 19 7.70 -14.41 12.36
N LEU A 20 6.78 -15.12 11.72
CA LEU A 20 6.39 -14.85 10.33
C LEU A 20 5.71 -13.49 10.23
N ALA A 21 4.79 -13.20 11.15
CA ALA A 21 4.07 -11.94 11.17
C ALA A 21 5.02 -10.75 11.42
N LYS A 22 5.98 -10.90 12.34
CA LYS A 22 7.05 -9.93 12.57
C LYS A 22 7.89 -9.70 11.33
N LYS A 23 8.31 -10.77 10.63
CA LYS A 23 9.07 -10.66 9.38
C LYS A 23 8.32 -9.88 8.30
N ILE A 24 7.00 -10.04 8.21
CA ILE A 24 6.17 -9.26 7.28
C ILE A 24 6.16 -7.78 7.69
N ILE A 25 5.98 -7.50 8.97
CA ILE A 25 5.94 -6.14 9.52
C ILE A 25 7.27 -5.43 9.31
N ASP A 26 8.39 -6.08 9.62
CA ASP A 26 9.75 -5.55 9.42
C ASP A 26 10.00 -5.20 7.95
N ALA A 27 9.57 -6.08 7.02
CA ALA A 27 9.67 -5.81 5.59
C ALA A 27 8.83 -4.60 5.15
N VAL A 28 7.63 -4.44 5.71
CA VAL A 28 6.78 -3.27 5.42
C VAL A 28 7.40 -2.00 5.99
N ALA A 29 7.89 -2.03 7.23
CA ALA A 29 8.56 -0.90 7.87
C ALA A 29 9.80 -0.46 7.08
N GLY A 30 10.53 -1.40 6.47
CA GLY A 30 11.67 -1.13 5.59
C GLY A 30 11.34 -0.56 4.21
N GLY A 31 10.10 -0.11 3.96
CA GLY A 31 9.73 0.57 2.71
C GLY A 31 8.97 -0.30 1.70
N LEU A 32 8.98 -1.63 1.83
CA LEU A 32 8.34 -2.51 0.86
C LEU A 32 6.81 -2.44 0.98
N PRO A 33 6.07 -2.39 -0.14
CA PRO A 33 4.62 -2.46 -0.09
C PRO A 33 4.18 -3.87 0.31
N LEU A 34 3.15 -3.98 1.15
CA LEU A 34 2.60 -5.25 1.62
C LEU A 34 2.27 -6.22 0.47
N SER A 35 1.77 -5.69 -0.65
CA SER A 35 1.46 -6.49 -1.84
C SER A 35 2.67 -7.18 -2.47
N HIS A 36 3.88 -6.64 -2.27
CA HIS A 36 5.13 -7.28 -2.68
C HIS A 36 5.52 -8.35 -1.66
N VAL A 37 5.50 -8.03 -0.36
CA VAL A 37 5.85 -8.98 0.71
C VAL A 37 5.01 -10.26 0.62
N LEU A 38 3.69 -10.13 0.41
CA LEU A 38 2.76 -11.27 0.34
C LEU A 38 2.83 -12.09 -0.96
N LYS A 39 3.66 -11.70 -1.94
CA LYS A 39 3.91 -12.51 -3.15
C LYS A 39 4.93 -13.62 -2.90
N ALA A 40 5.75 -13.51 -1.87
CA ALA A 40 6.80 -14.49 -1.59
C ALA A 40 6.23 -15.91 -1.33
N PRO A 41 7.00 -16.96 -1.66
CA PRO A 41 6.63 -18.33 -1.31
C PRO A 41 6.57 -18.49 0.21
N ASN A 42 5.67 -19.35 0.69
CA ASN A 42 5.43 -19.62 2.12
C ASN A 42 4.95 -18.42 2.97
N ILE A 43 4.46 -17.35 2.35
CA ILE A 43 3.84 -16.20 3.03
C ILE A 43 2.30 -16.28 2.87
N PRO A 44 1.52 -15.87 3.90
CA PRO A 44 0.05 -15.85 3.84
C PRO A 44 -0.46 -15.03 2.65
N THR A 45 -1.68 -15.38 2.21
CA THR A 45 -2.41 -14.55 1.26
C THR A 45 -2.84 -13.24 1.92
N ASN A 46 -3.20 -12.27 1.09
CA ASN A 46 -3.72 -10.98 1.54
C ASN A 46 -4.91 -11.13 2.50
N ILE A 47 -5.86 -12.02 2.15
CA ILE A 47 -7.04 -12.33 2.98
C ILE A 47 -6.61 -12.92 4.33
N ALA A 48 -5.74 -13.94 4.31
CA ALA A 48 -5.28 -14.60 5.54
C ALA A 48 -4.53 -13.64 6.48
N PHE A 49 -3.72 -12.73 5.93
CA PHE A 49 -3.01 -11.73 6.73
C PHE A 49 -4.00 -10.75 7.38
N PHE A 50 -5.00 -10.26 6.66
CA PHE A 50 -6.04 -9.41 7.25
C PHE A 50 -6.88 -10.14 8.30
N ASP A 51 -7.11 -11.44 8.13
CA ASP A 51 -7.77 -12.25 9.16
C ASP A 51 -6.89 -12.42 10.40
N TRP A 52 -5.55 -12.44 10.26
CA TRP A 52 -4.65 -12.41 11.42
C TRP A 52 -4.74 -11.08 12.16
N LEU A 53 -4.75 -9.95 11.45
CA LEU A 53 -4.88 -8.63 12.07
C LEU A 53 -6.17 -8.49 12.87
N LYS A 54 -7.28 -9.09 12.41
CA LYS A 54 -8.54 -9.10 13.16
C LYS A 54 -8.50 -9.96 14.42
N LYS A 55 -7.71 -11.02 14.42
CA LYS A 55 -7.61 -11.98 15.53
C LYS A 55 -6.61 -11.56 16.60
N TYR A 56 -5.58 -10.81 16.21
CA TYR A 56 -4.46 -10.41 17.05
C TYR A 56 -4.33 -8.88 17.05
N PRO A 57 -4.96 -8.16 18.00
CA PRO A 57 -4.93 -6.70 18.04
C PRO A 57 -3.50 -6.15 18.24
N GLU A 58 -2.64 -6.87 18.96
CA GLU A 58 -1.23 -6.50 19.10
C GLU A 58 -0.49 -6.45 17.76
N LEU A 59 -0.85 -7.36 16.84
CA LEU A 59 -0.30 -7.40 15.50
C LEU A 59 -0.80 -6.23 14.66
N GLN A 60 -2.05 -5.82 14.87
CA GLN A 60 -2.62 -4.67 14.20
C GLN A 60 -1.88 -3.38 14.57
N THR A 61 -1.62 -3.15 15.85
CA THR A 61 -0.85 -1.99 16.31
C THR A 61 0.54 -1.93 15.68
N GLN A 62 1.27 -3.05 15.69
CA GLN A 62 2.60 -3.13 15.07
C GLN A 62 2.55 -2.89 13.55
N TYR A 63 1.53 -3.41 12.87
CA TYR A 63 1.34 -3.18 11.44
C TYR A 63 1.04 -1.71 11.12
N ASP A 64 0.22 -1.04 11.93
CA ASP A 64 -0.08 0.38 11.76
C ASP A 64 1.17 1.26 11.99
N GLU A 65 2.00 0.91 12.97
CA GLU A 65 3.31 1.56 13.18
C GLU A 65 4.24 1.36 11.99
N ALA A 66 4.38 0.13 11.49
CA ALA A 66 5.19 -0.15 10.30
C ALA A 66 4.71 0.62 9.06
N ARG A 67 3.40 0.82 8.90
CA ARG A 67 2.87 1.68 7.83
C ARG A 67 3.28 3.14 7.98
N LYS A 68 3.32 3.68 9.20
CA LYS A 68 3.81 5.03 9.46
C LYS A 68 5.30 5.14 9.12
N CYS A 69 6.12 4.22 9.61
CA CYS A 69 7.56 4.18 9.27
C CYS A 69 7.79 4.15 7.76
N ARG A 70 7.04 3.32 7.04
CA ARG A 70 7.11 3.26 5.58
C ARG A 70 6.76 4.60 4.92
N LEU A 71 5.75 5.31 5.43
CA LEU A 71 5.36 6.61 4.91
C LEU A 71 6.45 7.65 5.12
N GLU A 72 7.07 7.68 6.31
CA GLU A 72 8.20 8.57 6.60
C GLU A 72 9.37 8.34 5.64
N LEU A 73 9.74 7.08 5.38
CA LEU A 73 10.79 6.76 4.40
C LEU A 73 10.45 7.21 2.98
N MET A 74 9.19 7.07 2.57
CA MET A 74 8.73 7.55 1.26
C MET A 74 8.72 9.08 1.18
N ILE A 75 8.40 9.77 2.27
CA ILE A 75 8.47 11.24 2.35
C ILE A 75 9.91 11.70 2.23
N GLU A 76 10.84 11.03 2.91
CA GLU A 76 12.27 11.34 2.83
C GLU A 76 12.81 11.13 1.41
N GLU A 77 12.43 10.04 0.74
CA GLU A 77 12.79 9.77 -0.65
C GLU A 77 12.29 10.87 -1.60
N VAL A 78 11.04 11.30 -1.45
CA VAL A 78 10.46 12.37 -2.28
C VAL A 78 11.06 13.74 -1.93
N THR A 79 11.31 14.04 -0.66
CA THR A 79 11.79 15.37 -0.24
C THR A 79 13.27 15.59 -0.55
N ASN A 80 14.06 14.52 -0.58
CA ASN A 80 15.48 14.58 -0.95
C ASN A 80 15.71 14.60 -2.47
N GLU A 81 14.66 14.52 -3.29
CA GLU A 81 14.81 14.67 -4.73
C GLU A 81 15.27 16.10 -5.06
N SER A 82 16.42 16.23 -5.72
CA SER A 82 16.91 17.53 -6.18
C SER A 82 15.90 18.07 -7.20
N GLY A 83 15.52 19.35 -7.08
CA GLY A 83 14.62 19.98 -8.04
C GLY A 83 15.11 19.78 -9.48
N PRO A 84 14.20 19.68 -10.47
CA PRO A 84 14.57 19.40 -11.85
C PRO A 84 15.53 20.48 -12.36
N THR A 85 16.59 20.03 -13.03
CA THR A 85 17.59 20.94 -13.62
C THR A 85 16.96 21.76 -14.75
N GLU A 86 17.53 22.94 -15.04
CA GLU A 86 17.07 23.84 -16.10
C GLU A 86 16.93 23.14 -17.46
N HIS A 87 17.82 22.17 -17.72
CA HIS A 87 17.85 21.35 -18.92
C HIS A 87 16.72 20.29 -18.98
N GLU A 88 16.27 19.76 -17.84
CA GLU A 88 15.11 18.85 -17.77
C GLU A 88 13.79 19.59 -17.96
N LEU A 89 13.70 20.83 -17.46
CA LEU A 89 12.55 21.71 -17.71
C LEU A 89 12.43 22.11 -19.19
N ALA A 90 13.56 22.20 -19.90
CA ALA A 90 13.58 22.49 -21.33
C ALA A 90 13.15 21.30 -22.21
N ASN A 91 12.97 20.10 -21.65
CA ASN A 91 12.54 18.92 -22.38
C ASN A 91 11.01 18.92 -22.58
N PRO A 92 10.49 19.02 -23.82
CA PRO A 92 9.04 19.05 -24.08
C PRO A 92 8.32 17.75 -23.71
N VAL A 93 9.04 16.65 -23.45
CA VAL A 93 8.50 15.35 -23.01
C VAL A 93 8.34 15.26 -21.49
N PHE A 94 8.90 16.20 -20.71
CA PHE A 94 8.93 16.13 -19.24
C PHE A 94 7.56 16.42 -18.58
N PHE A 95 6.65 17.11 -19.30
CA PHE A 95 5.43 17.68 -18.71
C PHE A 95 4.18 16.78 -18.51
N PRO A 96 3.97 15.59 -19.13
CA PRO A 96 2.69 14.90 -18.96
C PRO A 96 2.64 13.94 -17.76
N ARG A 97 3.75 13.72 -17.03
CA ARG A 97 3.79 12.69 -15.97
C ARG A 97 3.28 13.19 -14.59
N CYS A 98 3.45 14.48 -14.26
CA CYS A 98 2.97 15.06 -13.00
C CYS A 98 1.44 15.16 -12.89
N GLU A 99 0.72 15.34 -14.01
CA GLU A 99 -0.75 15.40 -14.00
C GLU A 99 -1.42 14.06 -13.70
N ILE A 100 -0.79 12.93 -14.04
CA ILE A 100 -1.40 11.60 -13.93
C ILE A 100 -1.39 11.10 -12.47
N VAL A 101 -0.35 11.43 -11.71
CA VAL A 101 -0.26 11.05 -10.28
C VAL A 101 -1.18 11.93 -9.43
N SER A 102 -1.23 13.23 -9.74
CA SER A 102 -2.10 14.21 -9.06
C SER A 102 -3.59 13.89 -9.24
N LYS A 103 -4.04 13.48 -10.44
CA LYS A 103 -5.43 13.06 -10.69
C LYS A 103 -5.83 11.83 -9.87
N ARG A 104 -4.90 10.90 -9.61
CA ARG A 104 -5.17 9.67 -8.84
C ARG A 104 -5.29 9.92 -7.34
N VAL A 105 -4.44 10.79 -6.78
CA VAL A 105 -4.49 11.20 -5.37
C VAL A 105 -5.68 12.12 -5.11
N PHE A 106 -5.97 13.04 -6.05
CA PHE A 106 -7.11 13.97 -5.95
C PHE A 106 -8.47 13.25 -6.05
N CYS A 107 -8.62 12.25 -6.94
CA CYS A 107 -9.83 11.42 -6.98
C CYS A 107 -10.00 10.57 -5.72
N PHE A 108 -8.92 10.12 -5.08
CA PHE A 108 -8.99 9.34 -3.85
C PHE A 108 -9.42 10.20 -2.65
N LEU A 109 -8.86 11.42 -2.52
CA LEU A 109 -9.21 12.37 -1.46
C LEU A 109 -10.65 12.91 -1.58
N ARG A 110 -11.17 13.07 -2.80
CA ARG A 110 -12.56 13.53 -3.02
C ARG A 110 -13.62 12.47 -2.67
N SER A 111 -13.26 11.18 -2.65
CA SER A 111 -14.20 10.11 -2.27
C SER A 111 -14.33 9.92 -0.76
N VAL A 112 -13.37 10.39 0.05
CA VAL A 112 -13.39 10.26 1.52
C VAL A 112 -14.19 11.41 2.18
N SER A 113 -14.26 12.57 1.54
CA SER A 113 -15.00 13.73 2.07
C SER A 113 -16.52 13.70 1.84
N THR A 114 -17.04 12.84 0.94
CA THR A 114 -18.49 12.79 0.67
C THR A 114 -19.29 11.96 1.68
N VAL A 115 -18.65 11.16 2.55
CA VAL A 115 -19.37 10.33 3.54
C VAL A 115 -19.65 11.05 4.87
N ARG A 116 -19.10 12.26 5.09
CA ARG A 116 -19.29 13.02 6.34
C ARG A 116 -20.26 14.21 6.25
N SER A 117 -20.88 14.46 5.10
CA SER A 117 -21.72 15.65 4.89
C SER A 117 -23.20 15.35 4.60
N THR A 118 -23.73 14.27 5.16
CA THR A 118 -25.17 14.01 5.28
C THR A 118 -25.48 13.48 6.68
N ALA A 119 -25.14 14.27 7.69
CA ALA A 119 -25.60 14.11 9.06
C ALA A 119 -25.41 15.47 9.76
N ILE A 120 -26.18 16.47 9.33
CA ILE A 120 -26.66 17.67 10.06
C ILE A 120 -27.52 18.40 9.01
N MET A 121 -28.79 18.02 8.97
CA MET A 121 -29.95 18.91 8.81
C MET A 121 -31.18 18.11 9.20
#